data_AF-A0AAV5DK37-F1
#
_entry.id   AF-A0AAV5DK37-F1
#
_cell.length_a   1.000
_cell.length_b   1.000
_cell.length_c   1.000
_cell.angle_alpha   90.00
_cell.angle_beta   90.00
_cell.angle_gamma   90.00
#
_symmetry.space_group_name_H-M   'P 1'
#
loop_
_entity.id
_entity.type
_entity.pdbx_description
1 polymer ?
#
loop_
_entity_poly.entity_id
_entity_poly.type
_entity_poly.pdbx_seq_one_letter_code
_entity_poly.pdbx_strand_id
1 'polypeptide(L)'
;MNKGGVTSGNLSSTSGSSISGSSVSASDESYQRPTVPAWELLEAVPFVLEAVLTACSHGRLSSRDLTTSLRDLVDFLPASLAAIVSYFSAEITRGIWKTVPMNGTEWPSPGASLHSIEAEIKEILASAGVQIHSCYPRGGPPMLPLPMAALVSLTITFKLDRSLEYIHGIIGQALENCAGGSSWPSMPIIGALWTQKVRRWHDFIILSCMRSPFGRDKDAVAQLIRSCFSSFLQSSSNGADITANRGVGALLGDSITNQGLRLPMAPGFIYLRTCRTFHDTYFVSEVILKQVIEWAHKLANGWSFNGPPQLKSGRTPLSCAASMAHQVAMLGGGLLCIAGGPLVVQVLYEETLPTLLLSAREESLKDPGPVSSTLQGYAMANMLFFCGSLLWGADRISPVMKLSFLSRRPRVVGTHMDFIAGVLDGHILLGCDPGTWKAYVSRFVFLVVRFVPSWLRDIKLDTLKKIATGLQSWHEQDLALSLLERGGPQAVSVVVDTLL
;
A
#
# COMPACT_ATOMS: atom_id res chain seq x y z
N MET A 1 -19.24 -5.41 102.90
CA MET A 1 -20.68 -5.21 102.59
C MET A 1 -20.87 -5.42 101.10
N ASN A 2 -21.81 -6.30 100.72
CA ASN A 2 -22.12 -6.71 99.35
C ASN A 2 -22.89 -5.65 98.53
N LYS A 3 -22.62 -5.63 97.21
CA LYS A 3 -23.52 -5.48 96.03
C LYS A 3 -22.64 -4.97 94.86
N GLY A 4 -22.60 -5.48 93.63
CA GLY A 4 -23.41 -6.42 92.87
C GLY A 4 -23.87 -5.79 91.53
N GLY A 5 -23.21 -6.15 90.40
CA GLY A 5 -23.69 -6.04 89.00
C GLY A 5 -23.31 -4.78 88.20
N VAL A 6 -23.10 -4.74 86.86
CA VAL A 6 -23.01 -5.69 85.72
C VAL A 6 -22.27 -4.97 84.55
N THR A 7 -21.54 -5.75 83.74
CA THR A 7 -20.85 -5.58 82.42
C THR A 7 -21.07 -4.35 81.50
N SER A 8 -20.01 -3.86 80.82
CA SER A 8 -19.59 -4.27 79.44
C SER A 8 -18.67 -3.26 78.72
N GLY A 9 -17.52 -3.74 78.21
CA GLY A 9 -16.75 -3.20 77.05
C GLY A 9 -16.00 -1.87 77.23
N ASN A 10 -14.75 -1.76 77.69
CA ASN A 10 -13.46 -2.31 77.22
C ASN A 10 -13.20 -1.98 75.72
N LEU A 11 -12.10 -1.36 75.26
CA LEU A 11 -10.69 -1.24 75.72
C LEU A 11 -10.02 -0.17 74.82
N SER A 12 -9.42 0.91 75.38
CA SER A 12 -8.00 1.04 75.82
C SER A 12 -7.06 1.56 74.72
N SER A 13 -6.59 2.81 74.81
CA SER A 13 -5.35 3.28 75.49
C SER A 13 -4.10 3.13 74.60
N THR A 14 -3.56 4.20 74.02
CA THR A 14 -2.57 5.13 74.63
C THR A 14 -1.42 4.43 75.35
N SER A 15 -0.19 4.60 74.84
CA SER A 15 1.01 4.90 75.62
C SER A 15 2.20 5.15 74.68
N GLY A 16 2.66 6.40 74.65
CA GLY A 16 4.00 6.73 74.18
C GLY A 16 5.00 6.62 75.32
N SER A 17 6.24 6.27 74.99
CA SER A 17 7.40 6.70 75.77
C SER A 17 8.60 6.81 74.83
N SER A 18 9.20 7.99 74.85
CA SER A 18 10.47 8.37 74.25
C SER A 18 11.64 7.78 75.04
N ILE A 19 12.79 7.54 74.39
CA ILE A 19 14.14 8.02 74.76
C ILE A 19 15.13 7.67 73.61
N SER A 20 15.74 8.74 73.11
CA SER A 20 17.02 9.00 72.42
C SER A 20 18.09 7.90 72.24
N GLY A 21 18.73 7.87 71.05
CA GLY A 21 20.09 7.34 70.85
C GLY A 21 20.39 6.93 69.40
N SER A 22 21.23 7.69 68.69
CA SER A 22 21.55 7.61 67.25
C SER A 22 22.23 6.33 66.74
N SER A 23 22.00 5.97 65.47
CA SER A 23 23.07 6.01 64.44
C SER A 23 22.48 6.03 63.02
N VAL A 24 23.06 6.91 62.19
CA VAL A 24 22.81 7.02 60.75
C VAL A 24 23.21 5.71 60.09
N SER A 25 22.24 5.00 59.50
CA SER A 25 22.52 4.06 58.42
C SER A 25 21.68 4.48 57.23
N ALA A 26 22.37 4.78 56.14
CA ALA A 26 21.80 5.05 54.84
C ALA A 26 20.94 3.84 54.44
N SER A 27 19.62 3.96 54.57
CA SER A 27 18.70 3.00 53.98
C SER A 27 18.61 3.31 52.50
N ASP A 28 19.34 2.51 51.73
CA ASP A 28 19.02 2.14 50.35
C ASP A 28 17.50 1.88 50.27
N GLU A 29 16.73 2.84 49.76
CA GLU A 29 15.39 2.62 49.22
C GLU A 29 15.56 1.79 47.94
N SER A 30 15.92 0.53 48.14
CA SER A 30 16.07 -0.48 47.10
C SER A 30 14.64 -0.86 46.69
N TYR A 31 14.20 -0.29 45.57
CA TYR A 31 13.03 -0.74 44.83
C TYR A 31 12.99 -2.27 44.84
N GLN A 32 11.99 -2.86 45.50
CA GLN A 32 11.81 -4.31 45.56
C GLN A 32 11.69 -4.84 44.14
N ARG A 33 12.79 -5.39 43.61
CA ARG A 33 12.83 -5.98 42.27
C ARG A 33 11.96 -7.24 42.29
N PRO A 34 10.98 -7.39 41.39
CA PRO A 34 10.19 -8.62 41.28
C PRO A 34 11.12 -9.85 41.22
N THR A 35 10.87 -10.85 42.07
CA THR A 35 11.59 -12.13 42.09
C THR A 35 11.17 -13.09 40.97
N VAL A 36 10.26 -12.63 40.12
CA VAL A 36 9.65 -13.37 39.00
C VAL A 36 10.54 -13.24 37.76
N PRO A 37 10.76 -14.31 36.98
CA PRO A 37 11.55 -14.20 35.77
C PRO A 37 10.88 -13.29 34.73
N ALA A 38 11.70 -12.57 33.96
CA ALA A 38 11.22 -11.54 33.04
C ALA A 38 10.23 -12.07 31.96
N TRP A 39 10.33 -13.33 31.57
CA TRP A 39 9.41 -13.93 30.59
C TRP A 39 8.00 -14.14 31.15
N GLU A 40 7.85 -14.52 32.43
CA GLU A 40 6.55 -14.61 33.08
C GLU A 40 5.87 -13.24 33.16
N LEU A 41 6.67 -12.19 33.42
CA LEU A 41 6.16 -10.81 33.38
C LEU A 41 5.70 -10.42 31.97
N LEU A 42 6.44 -10.78 30.91
CA LEU A 42 6.04 -10.49 29.53
C LEU A 42 4.75 -11.23 29.12
N GLU A 43 4.59 -12.49 29.55
CA GLU A 43 3.37 -13.26 29.32
C GLU A 43 2.15 -12.64 30.02
N ALA A 44 2.35 -12.00 31.17
CA ALA A 44 1.29 -11.33 31.90
C ALA A 44 0.88 -9.96 31.30
N VAL A 45 1.75 -9.32 30.49
CA VAL A 45 1.52 -7.96 29.97
C VAL A 45 0.15 -7.79 29.29
N PRO A 46 -0.28 -8.63 28.34
CA PRO A 46 -1.58 -8.47 27.67
C PRO A 46 -2.77 -8.44 28.65
N PHE A 47 -2.75 -9.29 29.69
CA PHE A 47 -3.81 -9.35 30.70
C PHE A 47 -3.83 -8.08 31.56
N VAL A 48 -2.66 -7.56 31.92
CA VAL A 48 -2.53 -6.30 32.64
C VAL A 48 -3.04 -5.15 31.77
N LEU A 49 -2.67 -5.12 30.50
CA LEU A 49 -3.11 -4.07 29.57
C LEU A 49 -4.62 -4.04 29.40
N GLU A 50 -5.26 -5.20 29.27
CA GLU A 50 -6.73 -5.29 29.26
C GLU A 50 -7.33 -4.67 30.52
N ALA A 51 -6.90 -5.13 31.70
CA ALA A 51 -7.45 -4.67 32.97
C ALA A 51 -7.26 -3.16 33.18
N VAL A 52 -6.08 -2.62 32.82
CA VAL A 52 -5.75 -1.21 33.01
C VAL A 52 -6.49 -0.34 31.98
N LEU A 53 -6.63 -0.78 30.73
CA LEU A 53 -7.49 -0.09 29.74
C LEU A 53 -8.97 -0.12 30.16
N THR A 54 -9.48 -1.24 30.69
CA THR A 54 -10.85 -1.35 31.20
C THR A 54 -11.06 -0.48 32.44
N ALA A 55 -10.08 -0.38 33.33
CA ALA A 55 -10.15 0.50 34.49
C ALA A 55 -10.18 1.97 34.05
N CYS A 56 -9.34 2.34 33.05
CA CYS A 56 -9.31 3.68 32.49
C CYS A 56 -10.61 4.04 31.76
N SER A 57 -11.16 3.12 30.96
CA SER A 57 -12.42 3.35 30.23
C SER A 57 -13.63 3.55 31.15
N HIS A 58 -13.60 3.00 32.36
CA HIS A 58 -14.60 3.20 33.41
C HIS A 58 -14.27 4.35 34.39
N GLY A 59 -13.20 5.11 34.16
CA GLY A 59 -12.79 6.22 35.03
C GLY A 59 -12.27 5.81 36.41
N ARG A 60 -11.94 4.51 36.61
CA ARG A 60 -11.35 4.00 37.86
C ARG A 60 -9.85 4.27 37.95
N LEU A 61 -9.21 4.48 36.81
CA LEU A 61 -7.81 4.81 36.68
C LEU A 61 -7.68 6.07 35.81
N SER A 62 -6.89 7.05 36.26
CA SER A 62 -6.67 8.26 35.45
C SER A 62 -5.80 7.95 34.22
N SER A 63 -5.98 8.71 33.14
CA SER A 63 -5.15 8.63 31.94
C SER A 63 -3.66 8.88 32.23
N ARG A 64 -3.37 9.74 33.21
CA ARG A 64 -2.02 10.03 33.69
C ARG A 64 -1.42 8.80 34.36
N ASP A 65 -2.14 8.15 35.27
CA ASP A 65 -1.65 6.97 35.99
C ASP A 65 -1.46 5.77 35.05
N LEU A 66 -2.36 5.61 34.06
CA LEU A 66 -2.18 4.66 32.96
C LEU A 66 -0.88 4.95 32.20
N THR A 67 -0.66 6.21 31.79
CA THR A 67 0.53 6.55 31.01
C THR A 67 1.82 6.38 31.81
N THR A 68 1.83 6.74 33.10
CA THR A 68 2.99 6.57 33.98
C THR A 68 3.26 5.10 34.28
N SER A 69 2.23 4.29 34.56
CA SER A 69 2.42 2.85 34.79
C SER A 69 2.96 2.11 33.57
N LEU A 70 2.49 2.46 32.36
CA LEU A 70 3.08 1.95 31.11
C LEU A 70 4.53 2.38 30.95
N ARG A 71 4.84 3.63 31.33
CA ARG A 71 6.19 4.17 31.27
C ARG A 71 7.13 3.41 32.22
N ASP A 72 6.71 3.23 33.47
CA ASP A 72 7.47 2.53 34.50
C ASP A 72 7.71 1.07 34.11
N LEU A 73 6.72 0.42 33.47
CA LEU A 73 6.87 -0.94 32.94
C LEU A 73 7.94 -1.01 31.83
N VAL A 74 7.96 -0.05 30.91
CA VAL A 74 8.97 0.01 29.85
C VAL A 74 10.36 0.35 30.40
N ASP A 75 10.45 1.25 31.38
CA ASP A 75 11.72 1.59 32.04
C ASP A 75 12.28 0.41 32.86
N PHE A 76 11.40 -0.36 33.50
CA PHE A 76 11.76 -1.57 34.24
C PHE A 76 12.14 -2.73 33.31
N LEU A 77 11.35 -2.97 32.25
CA LEU A 77 11.52 -4.06 31.31
C LEU A 77 11.28 -3.57 29.87
N PRO A 78 12.31 -3.10 29.15
CA PRO A 78 12.15 -2.55 27.80
C PRO A 78 11.52 -3.50 26.77
N ALA A 79 11.70 -4.82 26.95
CA ALA A 79 11.10 -5.85 26.10
C ALA A 79 9.55 -5.84 26.15
N SER A 80 8.96 -5.32 27.24
CA SER A 80 7.50 -5.18 27.38
C SER A 80 6.90 -4.29 26.29
N LEU A 81 7.69 -3.39 25.71
CA LEU A 81 7.23 -2.48 24.67
C LEU A 81 6.69 -3.21 23.44
N ALA A 82 7.31 -4.32 23.04
CA ALA A 82 6.83 -5.13 21.93
C ALA A 82 5.47 -5.79 22.26
N ALA A 83 5.28 -6.25 23.50
CA ALA A 83 4.01 -6.81 23.96
C ALA A 83 2.91 -5.74 24.04
N ILE A 84 3.23 -4.53 24.54
CA ILE A 84 2.31 -3.38 24.58
C ILE A 84 1.85 -3.01 23.16
N VAL A 85 2.81 -2.84 22.25
CA VAL A 85 2.53 -2.53 20.85
C VAL A 85 1.67 -3.61 20.22
N SER A 86 2.05 -4.88 20.35
CA SER A 86 1.31 -6.01 19.76
C SER A 86 -0.13 -6.08 20.27
N TYR A 87 -0.32 -5.92 21.58
CA TYR A 87 -1.65 -5.95 22.20
C TYR A 87 -2.51 -4.77 21.73
N PHE A 88 -2.01 -3.55 21.84
CA PHE A 88 -2.75 -2.36 21.41
C PHE A 88 -3.05 -2.41 19.91
N SER A 89 -2.11 -2.82 19.06
CA SER A 89 -2.36 -3.00 17.62
C SER A 89 -3.55 -3.93 17.37
N ALA A 90 -3.62 -5.08 18.06
CA ALA A 90 -4.74 -5.99 17.94
C ALA A 90 -6.06 -5.34 18.37
N GLU A 91 -6.07 -4.66 19.52
CA GLU A 91 -7.28 -3.99 20.05
C GLU A 91 -7.75 -2.81 19.17
N ILE A 92 -6.83 -2.09 18.56
CA ILE A 92 -7.13 -1.01 17.60
C ILE A 92 -7.75 -1.58 16.33
N THR A 93 -7.21 -2.68 15.80
CA THR A 93 -7.79 -3.37 14.63
C THR A 93 -9.16 -3.97 14.95
N ARG A 94 -9.39 -4.45 16.17
CA ARG A 94 -10.71 -4.94 16.61
C ARG A 94 -11.74 -3.82 16.73
N GLY A 95 -11.32 -2.59 17.03
CA GLY A 95 -12.19 -1.41 17.06
C GLY A 95 -13.26 -1.41 18.16
N ILE A 96 -13.05 -2.15 19.25
CA ILE A 96 -14.04 -2.34 20.33
C ILE A 96 -14.02 -1.16 21.33
N TRP A 97 -12.87 -0.50 21.46
CA TRP A 97 -12.66 0.55 22.45
C TRP A 97 -13.33 1.87 22.06
N LYS A 98 -14.01 2.50 23.02
CA LYS A 98 -14.56 3.85 22.88
C LYS A 98 -13.45 4.87 22.60
N THR A 99 -13.80 5.91 21.86
CA THR A 99 -12.90 7.02 21.59
C THR A 99 -12.90 8.02 22.75
N VAL A 100 -11.74 8.66 22.95
CA VAL A 100 -11.51 9.66 24.00
C VAL A 100 -11.11 11.01 23.39
N PRO A 101 -11.53 12.14 24.01
CA PRO A 101 -11.21 13.48 23.52
C PRO A 101 -9.79 13.90 23.88
N MET A 102 -9.01 14.28 22.86
CA MET A 102 -7.66 14.83 23.00
C MET A 102 -7.73 16.34 23.32
N ASN A 103 -8.20 16.68 24.53
CA ASN A 103 -8.60 18.03 24.91
C ASN A 103 -7.58 18.80 25.78
N GLY A 104 -6.55 18.14 26.29
CA GLY A 104 -5.50 18.71 27.13
C GLY A 104 -5.77 18.61 28.63
N THR A 105 -6.94 18.10 29.06
CA THR A 105 -7.23 17.86 30.49
C THR A 105 -6.84 16.44 30.89
N GLU A 106 -7.50 15.45 30.30
CA GLU A 106 -7.21 14.03 30.54
C GLU A 106 -6.16 13.51 29.56
N TRP A 107 -6.31 13.88 28.28
CA TRP A 107 -5.43 13.43 27.22
C TRP A 107 -4.71 14.61 26.57
N PRO A 108 -3.49 14.43 26.03
CA PRO A 108 -2.74 15.49 25.37
C PRO A 108 -3.54 16.21 24.26
N SER A 109 -3.47 17.53 24.17
CA SER A 109 -4.18 18.28 23.12
C SER A 109 -3.30 18.58 21.90
N PRO A 110 -3.71 18.23 20.67
CA PRO A 110 -3.02 18.65 19.47
C PRO A 110 -3.24 20.15 19.14
N GLY A 111 -4.16 20.84 19.83
CA GLY A 111 -4.35 22.30 19.75
C GLY A 111 -4.41 22.86 18.31
N ALA A 112 -3.85 24.06 18.11
CA ALA A 112 -3.80 24.71 16.80
C ALA A 112 -2.87 24.00 15.79
N SER A 113 -1.95 23.15 16.25
CA SER A 113 -1.02 22.45 15.36
C SER A 113 -1.68 21.43 14.44
N LEU A 114 -2.84 20.88 14.84
CA LEU A 114 -3.59 19.92 14.00
C LEU A 114 -3.95 20.51 12.63
N HIS A 115 -4.52 21.72 12.61
CA HIS A 115 -4.91 22.38 11.36
C HIS A 115 -3.71 22.78 10.52
N SER A 116 -2.61 23.19 11.15
CA SER A 116 -1.36 23.51 10.44
C SER A 116 -0.80 22.27 9.72
N ILE A 117 -0.78 21.12 10.41
CA ILE A 117 -0.27 19.86 9.85
C ILE A 117 -1.18 19.35 8.76
N GLU A 118 -2.49 19.42 8.96
CA GLU A 118 -3.45 19.02 7.94
C GLU A 118 -3.32 19.88 6.68
N ALA A 119 -3.12 21.20 6.82
CA ALA A 119 -2.89 22.10 5.70
C ALA A 119 -1.58 21.77 4.97
N GLU A 120 -0.50 21.49 5.69
CA GLU A 120 0.80 21.12 5.11
C GLU A 120 0.73 19.77 4.36
N ILE A 121 0.04 18.77 4.92
CA ILE A 121 -0.22 17.50 4.24
C ILE A 121 -1.02 17.73 2.95
N LYS A 122 -2.05 18.58 3.01
CA LYS A 122 -2.87 18.93 1.84
C LYS A 122 -2.05 19.63 0.75
N GLU A 123 -1.18 20.55 1.12
CA GLU A 123 -0.31 21.27 0.20
C GLU A 123 0.66 20.31 -0.51
N ILE A 124 1.29 19.41 0.24
CA ILE A 124 2.15 18.34 -0.27
C ILE A 124 1.40 17.43 -1.25
N LEU A 125 0.20 16.98 -0.88
CA LEU A 125 -0.57 16.08 -1.73
C LEU A 125 -1.08 16.81 -2.99
N ALA A 126 -1.47 18.08 -2.86
CA ALA A 126 -1.87 18.92 -3.97
C ALA A 126 -0.73 19.13 -4.98
N SER A 127 0.53 19.22 -4.54
CA SER A 127 1.68 19.31 -5.46
C SER A 127 1.84 18.06 -6.34
N ALA A 128 1.36 16.91 -5.85
CA ALA A 128 1.30 15.66 -6.60
C ALA A 128 -0.04 15.44 -7.32
N GLY A 129 -0.91 16.44 -7.36
CA GLY A 129 -2.23 16.36 -8.01
C GLY A 129 -3.25 15.51 -7.24
N VAL A 130 -3.08 15.35 -5.92
CA VAL A 130 -4.02 14.63 -5.05
C VAL A 130 -4.73 15.62 -4.14
N GLN A 131 -6.06 15.65 -4.20
CA GLN A 131 -6.92 16.46 -3.36
C GLN A 131 -7.62 15.58 -2.33
N ILE A 132 -7.49 15.94 -1.04
CA ILE A 132 -8.11 15.22 0.07
C ILE A 132 -9.06 16.12 0.86
N HIS A 133 -10.16 15.53 1.32
CA HIS A 133 -11.14 16.21 2.15
C HIS A 133 -10.68 16.28 3.61
N SER A 134 -11.10 17.31 4.35
CA SER A 134 -10.82 17.38 5.79
C SER A 134 -11.59 16.28 6.52
N CYS A 135 -10.89 15.55 7.38
CA CYS A 135 -11.50 14.48 8.17
C CYS A 135 -12.05 14.97 9.52
N TYR A 136 -11.85 16.25 9.88
CA TYR A 136 -12.20 16.80 11.19
C TYR A 136 -13.25 17.90 11.07
N PRO A 137 -14.42 17.76 11.73
CA PRO A 137 -15.39 18.84 11.79
C PRO A 137 -14.81 20.02 12.57
N ARG A 138 -14.98 21.24 12.04
CA ARG A 138 -14.61 22.47 12.75
C ARG A 138 -15.55 22.64 13.96
N GLY A 139 -15.03 22.46 15.17
CA GLY A 139 -15.74 22.84 16.41
C GLY A 139 -15.72 21.83 17.57
N GLY A 140 -15.21 20.60 17.38
CA GLY A 140 -15.09 19.59 18.45
C GLY A 140 -13.65 19.15 18.72
N PRO A 141 -13.34 18.61 19.93
CA PRO A 141 -12.01 18.09 20.21
C PRO A 141 -11.73 16.84 19.35
N PRO A 142 -10.50 16.68 18.85
CA PRO A 142 -10.11 15.48 18.10
C PRO A 142 -10.20 14.24 18.97
N MET A 143 -10.70 13.14 18.40
CA MET A 143 -10.98 11.90 19.14
C MET A 143 -10.02 10.79 18.68
N LEU A 144 -9.50 10.00 19.63
CA LEU A 144 -8.71 8.79 19.35
C LEU A 144 -9.28 7.58 20.09
N PRO A 145 -9.21 6.35 19.54
CA PRO A 145 -9.47 5.14 20.32
C PRO A 145 -8.60 5.08 21.58
N LEU A 146 -9.15 4.62 22.70
CA LEU A 146 -8.43 4.61 23.98
C LEU A 146 -7.03 3.96 23.92
N PRO A 147 -6.81 2.77 23.32
CA PRO A 147 -5.47 2.20 23.22
C PRO A 147 -4.52 3.07 22.37
N MET A 148 -5.05 3.77 21.36
CA MET A 148 -4.27 4.70 20.54
C MET A 148 -3.87 5.94 21.35
N ALA A 149 -4.80 6.49 22.14
CA ALA A 149 -4.54 7.63 23.01
C ALA A 149 -3.49 7.27 24.07
N ALA A 150 -3.56 6.07 24.66
CA ALA A 150 -2.56 5.55 25.59
C ALA A 150 -1.19 5.40 24.93
N LEU A 151 -1.13 4.80 23.73
CA LEU A 151 0.12 4.57 23.01
C LEU A 151 0.80 5.90 22.60
N VAL A 152 0.06 6.84 22.03
CA VAL A 152 0.64 8.15 21.66
C VAL A 152 1.06 8.93 22.90
N SER A 153 0.29 8.88 24.00
CA SER A 153 0.63 9.54 25.26
C SER A 153 1.91 8.95 25.87
N LEU A 154 2.07 7.63 25.81
CA LEU A 154 3.30 6.95 26.20
C LEU A 154 4.49 7.44 25.36
N THR A 155 4.36 7.50 24.02
CA THR A 155 5.48 7.92 23.16
C THR A 155 5.98 9.33 23.44
N ILE A 156 5.08 10.27 23.72
CA ILE A 156 5.46 11.65 23.99
C ILE A 156 6.13 11.85 25.36
N THR A 157 6.13 10.82 26.23
CA THR A 157 6.90 10.85 27.49
C THR A 157 8.37 10.54 27.28
N PHE A 158 8.75 9.79 26.23
CA PHE A 158 10.15 9.48 25.96
C PHE A 158 10.86 10.75 25.49
N LYS A 159 11.97 11.10 26.17
CA LYS A 159 12.91 12.06 25.61
C LYS A 159 13.50 11.46 24.34
N LEU A 160 13.46 12.21 23.24
CA LEU A 160 14.14 11.83 22.00
C LEU A 160 15.64 12.08 22.11
N ASP A 161 16.30 11.25 22.91
CA ASP A 161 17.74 11.15 22.98
C ASP A 161 18.24 9.94 22.16
N ARG A 162 19.51 9.98 21.75
CA ARG A 162 20.14 8.98 20.86
C ARG A 162 20.07 7.56 21.42
N SER A 163 20.03 7.42 22.75
CA SER A 163 19.93 6.13 23.46
C SER A 163 18.55 5.46 23.35
N LEU A 164 17.51 6.18 22.95
CA LEU A 164 16.13 5.70 22.87
C LEU A 164 15.59 5.67 21.43
N GLU A 165 16.47 5.73 20.42
CA GLU A 165 16.08 5.67 19.00
C GLU A 165 15.31 4.37 18.66
N TYR A 166 15.64 3.25 19.31
CA TYR A 166 14.94 1.97 19.10
C TYR A 166 13.46 2.02 19.51
N ILE A 167 13.12 2.75 20.58
CA ILE A 167 11.74 2.94 21.05
C ILE A 167 10.93 3.68 19.99
N HIS A 168 11.53 4.68 19.35
CA HIS A 168 10.89 5.45 18.30
C HIS A 168 10.73 4.66 17.01
N GLY A 169 11.73 3.84 16.65
CA GLY A 169 11.64 2.95 15.50
C GLY A 169 10.51 1.92 15.63
N ILE A 170 10.35 1.32 16.82
CA ILE A 170 9.32 0.30 17.07
C ILE A 170 7.94 0.94 17.22
N ILE A 171 7.78 1.92 18.13
CA ILE A 171 6.46 2.49 18.40
C ILE A 171 5.99 3.42 17.28
N GLY A 172 6.90 4.16 16.64
CA GLY A 172 6.55 5.04 15.53
C GLY A 172 5.95 4.25 14.37
N GLN A 173 6.61 3.16 13.96
CA GLN A 173 6.09 2.27 12.92
C GLN A 173 4.79 1.58 13.35
N ALA A 174 4.67 1.19 14.63
CA ALA A 174 3.45 0.62 15.15
C ALA A 174 2.27 1.60 15.10
N LEU A 175 2.46 2.85 15.53
CA LEU A 175 1.44 3.88 15.48
C LEU A 175 1.02 4.20 14.05
N GLU A 176 1.95 4.25 13.10
CA GLU A 176 1.64 4.37 11.67
C GLU A 176 0.76 3.21 11.18
N ASN A 177 1.13 1.96 11.50
CA ASN A 177 0.38 0.77 11.08
C ASN A 177 -1.01 0.74 11.71
N CYS A 178 -1.10 1.05 13.01
CA CYS A 178 -2.36 1.14 13.74
C CYS A 178 -3.26 2.26 13.21
N ALA A 179 -2.68 3.41 12.86
CA ALA A 179 -3.42 4.50 12.24
C ALA A 179 -3.96 4.08 10.87
N GLY A 180 -3.17 3.37 10.06
CA GLY A 180 -3.58 2.79 8.79
C GLY A 180 -4.74 1.79 8.93
N GLY A 181 -4.69 0.91 9.92
CA GLY A 181 -5.73 -0.08 10.19
C GLY A 181 -6.97 0.44 10.92
N SER A 182 -6.94 1.67 11.43
CA SER A 182 -8.08 2.28 12.13
C SER A 182 -9.04 2.99 11.16
N SER A 183 -10.33 2.94 11.42
CA SER A 183 -11.34 3.72 10.69
C SER A 183 -11.28 5.23 11.01
N TRP A 184 -10.61 5.60 12.11
CA TRP A 184 -10.55 6.96 12.66
C TRP A 184 -9.35 7.73 12.15
N PRO A 185 -9.43 9.01 11.70
CA PRO A 185 -8.34 9.78 11.06
C PRO A 185 -7.14 10.12 11.97
N SER A 186 -6.67 9.18 12.78
CA SER A 186 -5.73 9.35 13.88
C SER A 186 -4.36 9.93 13.50
N MET A 187 -3.88 9.71 12.28
CA MET A 187 -2.50 10.06 11.93
C MET A 187 -2.20 11.57 11.99
N PRO A 188 -3.03 12.48 11.44
CA PRO A 188 -2.90 13.92 11.71
C PRO A 188 -2.86 14.31 13.20
N ILE A 189 -3.65 13.66 14.07
CA ILE A 189 -3.63 13.93 15.53
C ILE A 189 -2.30 13.48 16.12
N ILE A 190 -1.86 12.26 15.81
CA ILE A 190 -0.58 11.72 16.28
C ILE A 190 0.58 12.60 15.82
N GLY A 191 0.57 13.02 14.54
CA GLY A 191 1.55 13.94 13.99
C GLY A 191 1.58 15.28 14.72
N ALA A 192 0.42 15.85 15.03
CA ALA A 192 0.32 17.08 15.84
C ALA A 192 0.93 16.93 17.22
N LEU A 193 0.68 15.83 17.91
CA LEU A 193 1.25 15.58 19.23
C LEU A 193 2.76 15.36 19.17
N TRP A 194 3.26 14.63 18.18
CA TRP A 194 4.70 14.39 18.01
C TRP A 194 5.47 15.64 17.61
N THR A 195 4.96 16.43 16.66
CA THR A 195 5.60 17.68 16.21
C THR A 195 5.69 18.73 17.33
N GLN A 196 4.69 18.80 18.21
CA GLN A 196 4.74 19.64 19.41
C GLN A 196 5.91 19.29 20.33
N LYS A 197 6.21 17.99 20.46
CA LYS A 197 7.28 17.50 21.33
C LYS A 197 8.66 17.55 20.68
N VAL A 198 8.72 17.39 19.36
CA VAL A 198 9.96 17.06 18.64
C VAL A 198 10.04 17.85 17.34
N ARG A 199 10.21 19.17 17.46
CA ARG A 199 10.24 20.08 16.30
C ARG A 199 11.29 19.71 15.24
N ARG A 200 12.44 19.17 15.65
CA ARG A 200 13.51 18.76 14.72
C ARG A 200 13.12 17.60 13.79
N TRP A 201 12.06 16.85 14.09
CA TRP A 201 11.59 15.72 13.26
C TRP A 201 10.31 16.07 12.49
N HIS A 202 9.95 17.35 12.42
CA HIS A 202 8.71 17.84 11.81
C HIS A 202 8.49 17.26 10.41
N ASP A 203 9.43 17.47 9.49
CA ASP A 203 9.28 17.05 8.09
C ASP A 203 9.13 15.52 7.97
N PHE A 204 9.86 14.76 8.79
CA PHE A 204 9.72 13.29 8.85
C PHE A 204 8.31 12.88 9.31
N ILE A 205 7.79 13.53 10.35
CA ILE A 205 6.44 13.25 10.87
C ILE A 205 5.37 13.61 9.83
N ILE A 206 5.49 14.75 9.16
CA ILE A 206 4.59 15.16 8.08
C ILE A 206 4.59 14.11 6.96
N LEU A 207 5.78 13.66 6.53
CA LEU A 207 5.97 12.62 5.51
C LEU A 207 5.37 11.26 5.92
N SER A 208 5.36 10.92 7.20
CA SER A 208 4.66 9.73 7.70
C SER A 208 3.14 9.93 7.67
N CYS A 209 2.65 11.11 8.06
CA CYS A 209 1.22 11.40 8.15
C CYS A 209 0.52 11.42 6.80
N MET A 210 1.19 11.90 5.74
CA MET A 210 0.64 11.97 4.38
C MET A 210 0.32 10.59 3.77
N ARG A 211 0.77 9.48 4.36
CA ARG A 211 0.45 8.13 3.88
C ARG A 211 -0.98 7.72 4.24
N SER A 212 -1.51 8.25 5.34
CA SER A 212 -2.78 7.83 5.92
C SER A 212 -4.02 7.98 5.02
N PRO A 213 -4.17 9.02 4.17
CA PRO A 213 -5.35 9.15 3.32
C PRO A 213 -5.50 7.99 2.33
N PHE A 214 -4.38 7.44 1.84
CA PHE A 214 -4.38 6.41 0.80
C PHE A 214 -4.84 5.03 1.28
N GLY A 215 -4.87 4.78 2.59
CA GLY A 215 -5.46 3.56 3.14
C GLY A 215 -7.01 3.59 3.13
N ARG A 216 -7.62 4.75 2.93
CA ARG A 216 -9.06 4.94 3.19
C ARG A 216 -9.82 5.52 2.02
N ASP A 217 -9.18 6.43 1.28
CA ASP A 217 -9.78 7.12 0.17
C ASP A 217 -9.31 6.51 -1.15
N LYS A 218 -10.19 5.71 -1.76
CA LYS A 218 -9.95 5.11 -3.09
C LYS A 218 -9.76 6.19 -4.16
N ASP A 219 -10.42 7.34 -4.03
CA ASP A 219 -10.27 8.42 -5.00
C ASP A 219 -8.89 9.07 -4.89
N ALA A 220 -8.36 9.26 -3.67
CA ALA A 220 -6.98 9.72 -3.48
C ALA A 220 -5.96 8.77 -4.14
N VAL A 221 -6.16 7.45 -4.02
CA VAL A 221 -5.33 6.44 -4.69
C VAL A 221 -5.45 6.57 -6.22
N ALA A 222 -6.67 6.71 -6.75
CA ALA A 222 -6.89 6.86 -8.18
C ALA A 222 -6.30 8.17 -8.73
N GLN A 223 -6.46 9.30 -8.03
CA GLN A 223 -5.82 10.57 -8.35
C GLN A 223 -4.30 10.43 -8.39
N LEU A 224 -3.70 9.79 -7.39
CA LEU A 224 -2.24 9.58 -7.34
C LEU A 224 -1.75 8.74 -8.52
N ILE A 225 -2.43 7.63 -8.84
CA ILE A 225 -2.09 6.80 -9.99
C ILE A 225 -2.22 7.63 -11.28
N ARG A 226 -3.31 8.39 -11.46
CA ARG A 226 -3.49 9.28 -12.61
C ARG A 226 -2.35 10.29 -12.72
N SER A 227 -1.97 10.93 -11.62
CA SER A 227 -0.85 11.87 -11.57
C SER A 227 0.48 11.24 -11.91
N CYS A 228 0.74 9.98 -11.53
CA CYS A 228 1.94 9.25 -11.93
C CYS A 228 2.04 9.11 -13.45
N PHE A 229 0.95 8.68 -14.11
CA PHE A 229 0.94 8.57 -15.57
C PHE A 229 1.06 9.92 -16.26
N SER A 230 0.33 10.95 -15.78
CA SER A 230 0.39 12.29 -16.32
C SER A 230 1.81 12.87 -16.22
N SER A 231 2.43 12.79 -15.04
CA SER A 231 3.79 13.29 -14.78
C SER A 231 4.84 12.56 -15.62
N PHE A 232 4.73 11.23 -15.76
CA PHE A 232 5.66 10.46 -16.60
C PHE A 232 5.59 10.84 -18.08
N LEU A 233 4.41 11.21 -18.59
CA LEU A 233 4.17 11.50 -20.00
C LEU A 233 4.23 12.99 -20.36
N GLN A 234 4.21 13.89 -19.38
CA GLN A 234 4.13 15.32 -19.60
C GLN A 234 5.39 15.84 -20.31
N SER A 235 5.19 16.48 -21.45
CA SER A 235 6.22 17.29 -22.10
C SER A 235 6.18 18.69 -21.48
N SER A 236 7.33 19.24 -21.09
CA SER A 236 7.46 20.68 -20.84
C SER A 236 6.88 21.47 -22.03
N SER A 237 6.00 22.44 -21.75
CA SER A 237 5.44 23.36 -22.75
C SER A 237 6.45 24.39 -23.25
N ASN A 238 7.64 24.47 -22.64
CA ASN A 238 8.71 25.34 -23.10
C ASN A 238 9.58 24.56 -24.10
N GLY A 239 9.39 24.86 -25.38
CA GLY A 239 9.94 24.14 -26.55
C GLY A 239 11.46 24.18 -26.73
N ALA A 240 12.26 24.20 -25.66
CA ALA A 240 13.71 24.08 -25.73
C ALA A 240 14.22 22.64 -25.55
N ASP A 241 13.55 21.81 -24.74
CA ASP A 241 13.98 20.42 -24.47
C ASP A 241 12.80 19.45 -24.48
N ILE A 242 12.45 18.93 -25.67
CA ILE A 242 11.35 17.98 -25.87
C ILE A 242 11.67 16.60 -25.24
N THR A 243 12.94 16.33 -24.90
CA THR A 243 13.44 15.05 -24.39
C THR A 243 13.89 15.05 -22.93
N ALA A 244 14.18 16.21 -22.31
CA ALA A 244 14.79 16.23 -20.97
C ALA A 244 13.80 15.99 -19.82
N ASN A 245 12.52 16.35 -19.97
CA ASN A 245 11.55 16.38 -18.86
C ASN A 245 10.45 15.31 -18.95
N ARG A 246 10.75 14.13 -19.48
CA ARG A 246 9.80 12.98 -19.55
C ARG A 246 10.35 11.75 -18.84
N GLY A 247 9.47 10.80 -18.59
CA GLY A 247 9.85 9.48 -18.08
C GLY A 247 10.08 9.48 -16.57
N VAL A 248 11.05 8.67 -16.12
CA VAL A 248 11.30 8.44 -14.68
C VAL A 248 11.75 9.71 -13.96
N GLY A 249 12.53 10.57 -14.63
CA GLY A 249 12.96 11.86 -14.04
C GLY A 249 11.78 12.76 -13.69
N ALA A 250 10.82 12.90 -14.62
CA ALA A 250 9.59 13.66 -14.37
C ALA A 250 8.73 13.03 -13.26
N LEU A 251 8.58 11.70 -13.29
CA LEU A 251 7.83 10.94 -12.29
C LEU A 251 8.40 11.06 -10.87
N LEU A 252 9.72 11.18 -10.74
CA LEU A 252 10.43 11.25 -9.46
C LEU A 252 10.82 12.68 -9.03
N GLY A 253 10.60 13.69 -9.88
CA GLY A 253 10.62 15.09 -9.48
C GLY A 253 11.81 15.92 -9.93
N ASP A 254 12.51 15.53 -11.00
CA ASP A 254 13.63 16.31 -11.55
C ASP A 254 13.21 17.73 -12.00
N SER A 255 11.92 17.94 -12.26
CA SER A 255 11.32 19.23 -12.66
C SER A 255 10.69 20.04 -11.52
N ILE A 256 10.75 19.57 -10.26
CA ILE A 256 9.94 20.10 -9.14
C ILE A 256 10.67 21.20 -8.35
N THR A 257 11.96 21.41 -8.61
CA THR A 257 12.85 22.31 -7.88
C THR A 257 12.46 23.80 -7.92
N ASN A 258 11.49 24.21 -8.75
CA ASN A 258 11.16 25.62 -9.01
C ASN A 258 9.79 26.09 -8.47
N GLN A 259 9.08 25.31 -7.64
CA GLN A 259 7.70 25.65 -7.25
C GLN A 259 7.57 26.57 -6.02
N GLY A 260 8.66 26.91 -5.32
CA GLY A 260 8.61 27.80 -4.13
C GLY A 260 7.83 27.23 -2.93
N LEU A 261 7.37 25.97 -3.01
CA LEU A 261 6.72 25.24 -1.93
C LEU A 261 7.77 24.75 -0.92
N ARG A 262 7.37 24.57 0.35
CA ARG A 262 8.28 24.11 1.42
C ARG A 262 8.81 22.69 1.16
N LEU A 263 7.95 21.78 0.68
CA LEU A 263 8.24 20.35 0.43
C LEU A 263 7.48 19.84 -0.81
N PRO A 264 7.79 20.32 -2.02
CA PRO A 264 7.09 19.82 -3.20
C PRO A 264 7.52 18.38 -3.49
N MET A 265 6.53 17.50 -3.73
CA MET A 265 6.77 16.08 -3.94
C MET A 265 6.20 15.58 -5.26
N ALA A 266 6.99 14.77 -5.95
CA ALA A 266 6.59 14.12 -7.19
C ALA A 266 5.58 13.01 -6.94
N PRO A 267 4.58 12.82 -7.82
CA PRO A 267 3.59 11.76 -7.63
C PRO A 267 4.22 10.37 -7.57
N GLY A 268 5.29 10.09 -8.32
CA GLY A 268 5.98 8.81 -8.24
C GLY A 268 6.68 8.58 -6.91
N PHE A 269 7.27 9.62 -6.30
CA PHE A 269 7.87 9.52 -4.98
C PHE A 269 6.82 9.22 -3.90
N ILE A 270 5.67 9.91 -3.96
CA ILE A 270 4.54 9.64 -3.07
C ILE A 270 4.05 8.21 -3.26
N TYR A 271 3.87 7.76 -4.50
CA TYR A 271 3.45 6.39 -4.81
C TYR A 271 4.38 5.34 -4.21
N LEU A 272 5.70 5.47 -4.38
CA LEU A 272 6.66 4.52 -3.82
C LEU A 272 6.58 4.45 -2.29
N ARG A 273 6.27 5.56 -1.62
CA ARG A 273 6.09 5.63 -0.16
C ARG A 273 4.76 5.02 0.29
N THR A 274 3.70 5.12 -0.51
CA THR A 274 2.32 4.82 -0.07
C THR A 274 1.74 3.55 -0.66
N CYS A 275 2.27 3.02 -1.76
CA CYS A 275 1.65 1.90 -2.49
C CYS A 275 1.41 0.63 -1.65
N ARG A 276 2.22 0.39 -0.61
CA ARG A 276 2.03 -0.73 0.34
C ARG A 276 0.87 -0.53 1.32
N THR A 277 0.31 0.67 1.41
CA THR A 277 -0.86 0.96 2.27
C THR A 277 -2.17 0.82 1.50
N PHE A 278 -2.15 0.47 0.22
CA PHE A 278 -3.37 0.26 -0.55
C PHE A 278 -3.97 -1.11 -0.18
N HIS A 279 -5.13 -1.12 0.47
CA HIS A 279 -5.76 -2.36 0.94
C HIS A 279 -6.48 -3.13 -0.18
N ASP A 280 -7.06 -2.43 -1.16
CA ASP A 280 -7.83 -3.04 -2.24
C ASP A 280 -6.95 -3.28 -3.48
N THR A 281 -6.35 -4.46 -3.54
CA THR A 281 -5.47 -4.87 -4.64
C THR A 281 -6.18 -4.98 -5.98
N TYR A 282 -7.47 -5.36 -5.98
CA TYR A 282 -8.27 -5.46 -7.18
C TYR A 282 -8.51 -4.07 -7.78
N PHE A 283 -8.95 -3.13 -6.94
CA PHE A 283 -9.14 -1.73 -7.34
C PHE A 283 -7.85 -1.10 -7.89
N VAL A 284 -6.70 -1.32 -7.24
CA VAL A 284 -5.41 -0.80 -7.71
C VAL A 284 -5.06 -1.39 -9.09
N SER A 285 -5.25 -2.69 -9.27
CA SER A 285 -5.03 -3.38 -10.56
C SER A 285 -5.91 -2.81 -11.66
N GLU A 286 -7.20 -2.64 -11.37
CA GLU A 286 -8.18 -2.08 -12.30
C GLU A 286 -7.84 -0.65 -12.69
N VAL A 287 -7.53 0.23 -11.72
CA VAL A 287 -7.21 1.64 -11.97
C VAL A 287 -5.93 1.77 -12.81
N ILE A 288 -4.89 0.98 -12.51
CA ILE A 288 -3.64 1.02 -13.29
C ILE A 288 -3.90 0.52 -14.73
N LEU A 289 -4.64 -0.58 -14.90
CA LEU A 289 -4.97 -1.11 -16.21
C LEU A 289 -5.81 -0.14 -17.04
N LYS A 290 -6.84 0.47 -16.43
CA LYS A 290 -7.65 1.54 -17.05
C LYS A 290 -6.79 2.71 -17.49
N GLN A 291 -5.79 3.11 -16.69
CA GLN A 291 -4.85 4.17 -17.08
C GLN A 291 -3.97 3.78 -18.27
N VAL A 292 -3.50 2.53 -18.33
CA VAL A 292 -2.72 2.05 -19.49
C VAL A 292 -3.56 2.10 -20.77
N ILE A 293 -4.82 1.66 -20.71
CA ILE A 293 -5.74 1.66 -21.85
C ILE A 293 -6.09 3.10 -22.26
N GLU A 294 -6.45 3.96 -21.31
CA GLU A 294 -6.83 5.35 -21.57
C GLU A 294 -5.67 6.14 -22.20
N TRP A 295 -4.44 5.95 -21.71
CA TRP A 295 -3.28 6.61 -22.31
C TRP A 295 -2.93 6.04 -23.68
N ALA A 296 -3.06 4.73 -23.90
CA ALA A 296 -2.94 4.16 -25.24
C ALA A 296 -3.99 4.75 -26.19
N HIS A 297 -5.24 4.91 -25.74
CA HIS A 297 -6.30 5.56 -26.50
C HIS A 297 -5.98 7.02 -26.84
N LYS A 298 -5.52 7.81 -25.87
CA LYS A 298 -5.09 9.21 -26.08
C LYS A 298 -3.93 9.32 -27.07
N LEU A 299 -2.94 8.44 -26.96
CA LEU A 299 -1.79 8.40 -27.88
C LEU A 299 -2.22 8.06 -29.30
N ALA A 300 -3.20 7.17 -29.46
CA ALA A 300 -3.80 6.86 -30.76
C ALA A 300 -4.63 8.03 -31.32
N ASN A 301 -5.38 8.75 -30.49
CA ASN A 301 -6.18 9.88 -30.96
C ASN A 301 -5.36 11.15 -31.23
N GLY A 302 -4.19 11.30 -30.60
CA GLY A 302 -3.19 12.28 -31.02
C GLY A 302 -2.73 12.07 -32.47
N TRP A 303 -2.95 10.87 -33.02
CA TRP A 303 -2.74 10.55 -34.43
C TRP A 303 -3.98 10.85 -35.32
N SER A 304 -5.20 10.81 -34.76
CA SER A 304 -6.45 11.14 -35.48
C SER A 304 -6.72 12.66 -35.47
N PHE A 305 -6.12 13.39 -36.41
CA PHE A 305 -6.39 14.82 -36.57
C PHE A 305 -7.70 15.06 -37.35
N ASN A 306 -8.64 15.82 -36.76
CA ASN A 306 -9.87 16.29 -37.41
C ASN A 306 -9.72 17.66 -38.13
N GLY A 307 -8.50 18.18 -38.29
CA GLY A 307 -8.26 19.46 -38.97
C GLY A 307 -7.89 19.31 -40.47
N PRO A 308 -7.72 20.45 -41.17
CA PRO A 308 -7.67 20.49 -42.63
C PRO A 308 -6.51 19.67 -43.22
N PRO A 309 -6.74 19.00 -44.37
CA PRO A 309 -5.86 17.95 -44.92
C PRO A 309 -4.48 18.41 -45.41
N GLN A 310 -4.12 19.68 -45.27
CA GLN A 310 -3.00 20.28 -46.00
C GLN A 310 -1.66 20.36 -45.25
N LEU A 311 -1.58 20.01 -43.96
CA LEU A 311 -0.29 19.97 -43.24
C LEU A 311 -0.12 18.65 -42.48
N LYS A 312 0.52 17.67 -43.13
CA LYS A 312 0.89 16.37 -42.53
C LYS A 312 2.03 16.46 -41.50
N SER A 313 2.63 17.63 -41.26
CA SER A 313 3.86 17.77 -40.46
C SER A 313 3.66 17.83 -38.93
N GLY A 314 2.41 17.83 -38.44
CA GLY A 314 2.11 17.81 -36.99
C GLY A 314 1.76 16.44 -36.42
N ARG A 315 1.80 15.36 -37.21
CA ARG A 315 1.42 14.02 -36.76
C ARG A 315 2.58 13.34 -36.03
N THR A 316 2.36 12.90 -34.80
CA THR A 316 3.26 11.93 -34.15
C THR A 316 3.28 10.65 -34.98
N PRO A 317 4.46 10.14 -35.40
CA PRO A 317 4.53 8.93 -36.19
C PRO A 317 4.01 7.73 -35.38
N LEU A 318 3.35 6.77 -36.06
CA LEU A 318 2.81 5.57 -35.41
C LEU A 318 3.87 4.82 -34.59
N SER A 319 5.11 4.77 -35.06
CA SER A 319 6.23 4.19 -34.31
C SER A 319 6.48 4.89 -32.98
N CYS A 320 6.33 6.22 -32.92
CA CYS A 320 6.43 6.99 -31.68
C CYS A 320 5.24 6.69 -30.76
N ALA A 321 4.00 6.65 -31.29
CA ALA A 321 2.82 6.30 -30.50
C ALA A 321 2.93 4.87 -29.92
N ALA A 322 3.40 3.90 -30.71
CA ALA A 322 3.68 2.53 -30.28
C ALA A 322 4.76 2.46 -29.21
N SER A 323 5.86 3.20 -29.38
CA SER A 323 6.92 3.30 -28.36
C SER A 323 6.41 3.91 -27.06
N MET A 324 5.59 4.96 -27.14
CA MET A 324 4.99 5.60 -25.97
C MET A 324 4.00 4.66 -25.27
N ALA A 325 3.15 3.95 -26.01
CA ALA A 325 2.24 2.96 -25.43
C ALA A 325 3.00 1.82 -24.75
N HIS A 326 4.15 1.41 -25.30
CA HIS A 326 5.04 0.47 -24.64
C HIS A 326 5.59 1.04 -23.32
N GLN A 327 6.05 2.30 -23.30
CA GLN A 327 6.50 2.95 -22.05
C GLN A 327 5.38 3.08 -21.01
N VAL A 328 4.15 3.41 -21.43
CA VAL A 328 2.96 3.45 -20.58
C VAL A 328 2.68 2.08 -19.97
N ALA A 329 2.76 1.02 -20.77
CA ALA A 329 2.58 -0.35 -20.30
C ALA A 329 3.66 -0.76 -19.29
N MET A 330 4.91 -0.35 -19.52
CA MET A 330 6.03 -0.60 -18.60
C MET A 330 5.86 0.16 -17.29
N LEU A 331 5.41 1.42 -17.34
CA LEU A 331 5.06 2.19 -16.14
C LEU A 331 3.95 1.50 -15.35
N GLY A 332 2.84 1.15 -16.01
CA GLY A 332 1.72 0.45 -15.39
C GLY A 332 2.16 -0.84 -14.72
N GLY A 333 2.96 -1.66 -15.42
CA GLY A 333 3.47 -2.90 -14.84
C GLY A 333 4.44 -2.69 -13.68
N GLY A 334 5.30 -1.66 -13.75
CA GLY A 334 6.21 -1.29 -12.66
C GLY A 334 5.46 -0.83 -11.41
N LEU A 335 4.49 0.08 -11.55
CA LEU A 335 3.64 0.54 -10.45
C LEU A 335 2.91 -0.64 -9.79
N LEU A 336 2.27 -1.49 -10.60
CA LEU A 336 1.52 -2.64 -10.12
C LEU A 336 2.38 -3.64 -9.34
N CYS A 337 3.58 -3.95 -9.85
CA CYS A 337 4.50 -4.88 -9.18
C CYS A 337 4.96 -4.38 -7.81
N ILE A 338 5.12 -3.06 -7.63
CA ILE A 338 5.58 -2.47 -6.37
C ILE A 338 4.43 -2.38 -5.34
N ALA A 339 3.19 -2.19 -5.78
CA ALA A 339 2.04 -2.00 -4.87
C ALA A 339 1.68 -3.24 -4.04
N GLY A 340 1.63 -4.44 -4.64
CA GLY A 340 1.23 -5.65 -3.91
C GLY A 340 1.87 -6.95 -4.38
N GLY A 341 2.98 -6.86 -5.13
CA GLY A 341 3.83 -8.00 -5.43
C GLY A 341 3.12 -9.15 -6.16
N PRO A 342 3.45 -10.42 -5.85
CA PRO A 342 2.96 -11.58 -6.60
C PRO A 342 1.44 -11.73 -6.66
N LEU A 343 0.73 -11.36 -5.58
CA LEU A 343 -0.72 -11.52 -5.48
C LEU A 343 -1.45 -10.62 -6.47
N VAL A 344 -1.00 -9.37 -6.63
CA VAL A 344 -1.64 -8.43 -7.55
C VAL A 344 -1.42 -8.84 -9.01
N VAL A 345 -0.22 -9.35 -9.33
CA VAL A 345 0.06 -9.89 -10.68
C VAL A 345 -0.81 -11.12 -10.95
N GLN A 346 -1.00 -11.99 -9.97
CA GLN A 346 -1.92 -13.13 -10.10
C GLN A 346 -3.35 -12.65 -10.40
N VAL A 347 -3.87 -11.68 -9.61
CA VAL A 347 -5.20 -11.09 -9.82
C VAL A 347 -5.31 -10.43 -11.20
N LEU A 348 -4.26 -9.79 -11.70
CA LEU A 348 -4.24 -9.23 -13.05
C LEU A 348 -4.45 -10.30 -14.14
N TYR A 349 -3.74 -11.43 -14.04
CA TYR A 349 -3.81 -12.53 -15.01
C TYR A 349 -5.14 -13.31 -14.94
N GLU A 350 -5.59 -13.64 -13.74
CA GLU A 350 -6.74 -14.54 -13.54
C GLU A 350 -8.08 -13.79 -13.54
N GLU A 351 -8.11 -12.52 -13.12
CA GLU A 351 -9.37 -11.81 -12.85
C GLU A 351 -9.46 -10.46 -13.56
N THR A 352 -8.58 -9.48 -13.25
CA THR A 352 -8.77 -8.09 -13.69
C THR A 352 -8.79 -7.94 -15.21
N LEU A 353 -7.79 -8.49 -15.91
CA LEU A 353 -7.70 -8.35 -17.36
C LEU A 353 -8.79 -9.16 -18.09
N PRO A 354 -9.03 -10.45 -17.78
CA PRO A 354 -10.15 -11.18 -18.37
C PRO A 354 -11.50 -10.48 -18.15
N THR A 355 -11.78 -10.01 -16.93
CA THR A 355 -13.03 -9.32 -16.61
C THR A 355 -13.21 -8.06 -17.46
N LEU A 356 -12.15 -7.25 -17.61
CA LEU A 356 -12.18 -6.05 -18.43
C LEU A 356 -12.40 -6.35 -19.92
N LEU A 357 -11.75 -7.40 -20.46
CA LEU A 357 -11.95 -7.83 -21.86
C LEU A 357 -13.38 -8.34 -22.11
N LEU A 358 -14.01 -8.92 -21.10
CA LEU A 358 -15.40 -9.38 -21.15
C LEU A 358 -16.39 -8.21 -21.01
N SER A 359 -16.11 -7.20 -20.18
CA SER A 359 -17.05 -6.11 -19.86
C SER A 359 -16.93 -4.85 -20.73
N ALA A 360 -15.89 -4.73 -21.57
CA ALA A 360 -15.54 -3.49 -22.28
C ALA A 360 -16.68 -2.84 -23.11
N ARG A 361 -17.67 -3.61 -23.57
CA ARG A 361 -18.80 -3.09 -24.37
C ARG A 361 -19.79 -2.24 -23.58
N GLU A 362 -19.88 -2.43 -22.27
CA GLU A 362 -20.81 -1.69 -21.41
C GLU A 362 -20.28 -0.29 -21.05
N GLU A 363 -18.97 -0.07 -21.10
CA GLU A 363 -18.33 1.20 -20.72
C GLU A 363 -18.01 2.13 -21.92
N SER A 364 -17.89 1.64 -23.16
CA SER A 364 -17.45 2.45 -24.32
C SER A 364 -18.57 2.84 -25.30
N LEU A 365 -19.04 4.09 -25.24
CA LEU A 365 -20.06 4.67 -26.15
C LEU A 365 -19.52 5.14 -27.52
N LYS A 366 -18.21 5.10 -27.75
CA LYS A 366 -17.58 5.49 -29.02
C LYS A 366 -16.69 4.37 -29.54
N ASP A 367 -16.91 3.99 -30.80
CA ASP A 367 -16.10 3.02 -31.52
C ASP A 367 -14.63 3.49 -31.55
N PRO A 368 -13.71 2.81 -30.85
CA PRO A 368 -12.29 3.16 -30.90
C PRO A 368 -11.80 2.86 -32.32
N GLY A 369 -11.41 3.88 -33.07
CA GLY A 369 -10.87 3.68 -34.42
C GLY A 369 -9.74 2.64 -34.45
N PRO A 370 -9.46 1.99 -35.59
CA PRO A 370 -8.65 0.76 -35.68
C PRO A 370 -7.24 0.86 -35.08
N VAL A 371 -6.64 2.06 -35.17
CA VAL A 371 -5.36 2.40 -34.54
C VAL A 371 -5.44 2.33 -33.02
N SER A 372 -6.50 2.89 -32.45
CA SER A 372 -6.72 2.95 -31.00
C SER A 372 -6.92 1.55 -30.44
N SER A 373 -7.75 0.74 -31.09
CA SER A 373 -7.97 -0.65 -30.72
C SER A 373 -6.67 -1.45 -30.69
N THR A 374 -5.87 -1.31 -31.75
CA THR A 374 -4.57 -1.96 -31.89
C THR A 374 -3.60 -1.53 -30.77
N LEU A 375 -3.50 -0.23 -30.50
CA LEU A 375 -2.57 0.30 -29.50
C LEU A 375 -2.96 -0.10 -28.07
N GLN A 376 -4.27 -0.15 -27.76
CA GLN A 376 -4.78 -0.65 -26.49
C GLN A 376 -4.43 -2.14 -26.29
N GLY A 377 -4.67 -2.98 -27.31
CA GLY A 377 -4.31 -4.39 -27.28
C GLY A 377 -2.81 -4.61 -27.04
N TYR A 378 -1.97 -3.87 -27.77
CA TYR A 378 -0.53 -3.87 -27.54
C TYR A 378 -0.16 -3.44 -26.12
N ALA A 379 -0.73 -2.35 -25.60
CA ALA A 379 -0.40 -1.84 -24.28
C ALA A 379 -0.76 -2.85 -23.18
N MET A 380 -1.95 -3.45 -23.24
CA MET A 380 -2.37 -4.50 -22.31
C MET A 380 -1.45 -5.71 -22.35
N ALA A 381 -1.08 -6.19 -23.54
CA ALA A 381 -0.19 -7.33 -23.70
C ALA A 381 1.21 -7.06 -23.16
N ASN A 382 1.78 -5.89 -23.45
CA ASN A 382 3.09 -5.50 -22.92
C ASN A 382 3.05 -5.36 -21.38
N MET A 383 1.99 -4.78 -20.82
CA MET A 383 1.85 -4.62 -19.36
C MET A 383 1.77 -5.99 -18.67
N LEU A 384 0.87 -6.87 -19.14
CA LEU A 384 0.68 -8.20 -18.56
C LEU A 384 1.98 -9.03 -18.62
N PHE A 385 2.64 -9.02 -19.78
CA PHE A 385 3.91 -9.70 -19.98
C PHE A 385 5.01 -9.12 -19.06
N PHE A 386 5.10 -7.79 -18.95
CA PHE A 386 6.11 -7.15 -18.12
C PHE A 386 5.91 -7.48 -16.63
N CYS A 387 4.67 -7.41 -16.13
CA CYS A 387 4.33 -7.84 -14.77
C CYS A 387 4.76 -9.28 -14.49
N GLY A 388 4.41 -10.21 -15.39
CA GLY A 388 4.76 -11.62 -15.22
C GLY A 388 6.27 -11.88 -15.29
N SER A 389 6.97 -11.22 -16.22
CA SER A 389 8.41 -11.39 -16.41
C SER A 389 9.24 -10.82 -15.26
N LEU A 390 8.84 -9.68 -14.67
CA LEU A 390 9.45 -9.15 -13.45
C LEU A 390 9.28 -10.10 -12.26
N LEU A 391 8.14 -10.78 -12.18
CA LEU A 391 7.81 -11.64 -11.04
C LEU A 391 8.44 -13.04 -11.15
N TRP A 392 8.33 -13.67 -12.31
CA TRP A 392 8.70 -15.09 -12.50
C TRP A 392 10.00 -15.30 -13.27
N GLY A 393 10.52 -14.28 -13.95
CA GLY A 393 11.75 -14.39 -14.74
C GLY A 393 11.63 -15.29 -15.98
N ALA A 394 12.72 -15.39 -16.73
CA ALA A 394 12.80 -16.15 -17.98
C ALA A 394 13.14 -17.64 -17.77
N ASP A 395 13.84 -17.98 -16.70
CA ASP A 395 14.48 -19.28 -16.55
C ASP A 395 13.77 -20.23 -15.57
N ARG A 396 14.05 -21.53 -15.71
CA ARG A 396 13.69 -22.52 -14.68
C ARG A 396 14.61 -22.30 -13.49
N ILE A 397 14.09 -21.64 -12.46
CA ILE A 397 14.85 -21.30 -11.25
C ILE A 397 15.40 -22.58 -10.61
N SER A 398 16.67 -22.53 -10.22
CA SER A 398 17.39 -23.57 -9.49
C SER A 398 16.53 -24.16 -8.35
N PRO A 399 16.59 -25.48 -8.09
CA PRO A 399 15.80 -26.14 -7.05
C PRO A 399 15.97 -25.55 -5.64
N VAL A 400 17.04 -24.77 -5.41
CA VAL A 400 17.38 -24.13 -4.12
C VAL A 400 16.49 -22.92 -3.80
N MET A 401 15.82 -22.33 -4.80
CA MET A 401 15.01 -21.11 -4.60
C MET A 401 13.57 -21.32 -5.07
N LYS A 402 12.94 -22.43 -4.65
CA LYS A 402 11.49 -22.60 -4.72
C LYS A 402 10.81 -21.71 -3.68
N LEU A 403 10.82 -20.39 -3.89
CA LEU A 403 9.85 -19.53 -3.24
C LEU A 403 8.46 -20.00 -3.68
N SER A 404 7.52 -20.17 -2.74
CA SER A 404 6.14 -20.65 -2.97
C SER A 404 5.35 -19.89 -4.04
N PHE A 405 5.83 -18.71 -4.45
CA PHE A 405 5.25 -17.88 -5.50
C PHE A 405 5.66 -18.30 -6.91
N LEU A 406 6.86 -18.85 -7.09
CA LEU A 406 7.37 -19.32 -8.39
C LEU A 406 6.69 -20.63 -8.81
N SER A 407 6.29 -21.47 -7.85
CA SER A 407 5.53 -22.69 -8.10
C SER A 407 4.10 -22.43 -8.60
N ARG A 408 3.58 -21.19 -8.45
CA ARG A 408 2.25 -20.82 -8.96
C ARG A 408 2.26 -20.41 -10.43
N ARG A 409 3.42 -20.06 -11.00
CA ARG A 409 3.52 -19.60 -12.40
C ARG A 409 2.80 -20.51 -13.39
N PRO A 410 3.02 -21.85 -13.41
CA PRO A 410 2.35 -22.73 -14.37
C PRO A 410 0.83 -22.65 -14.29
N ARG A 411 0.29 -22.56 -13.07
CA ARG A 411 -1.15 -22.41 -12.85
C ARG A 411 -1.64 -21.06 -13.38
N VAL A 412 -1.02 -19.95 -12.97
CA VAL A 412 -1.51 -18.60 -13.30
C VAL A 412 -1.43 -18.33 -14.81
N VAL A 413 -0.27 -18.64 -15.43
CA VAL A 413 -0.09 -18.49 -16.88
C VAL A 413 -0.97 -19.50 -17.63
N GLY A 414 -1.10 -20.73 -17.12
CA GLY A 414 -1.98 -21.76 -17.67
C GLY A 414 -3.45 -21.33 -17.72
N THR A 415 -4.00 -20.85 -16.60
CA THR A 415 -5.37 -20.32 -16.52
C THR A 415 -5.60 -19.22 -17.56
N HIS A 416 -4.63 -18.32 -17.70
CA HIS A 416 -4.75 -17.21 -18.64
C HIS A 416 -4.66 -17.66 -20.11
N MET A 417 -3.78 -18.63 -20.43
CA MET A 417 -3.73 -19.25 -21.76
C MET A 417 -4.99 -20.05 -22.07
N ASP A 418 -5.57 -20.74 -21.08
CA ASP A 418 -6.85 -21.46 -21.21
C ASP A 418 -8.00 -20.48 -21.52
N PHE A 419 -7.99 -19.29 -20.90
CA PHE A 419 -8.92 -18.20 -21.26
C PHE A 419 -8.74 -17.75 -22.72
N ILE A 420 -7.50 -17.51 -23.17
CA ILE A 420 -7.22 -17.12 -24.56
C ILE A 420 -7.70 -18.20 -25.54
N ALA A 421 -7.41 -19.47 -25.27
CA ALA A 421 -7.86 -20.58 -26.08
C ALA A 421 -9.39 -20.67 -26.13
N GLY A 422 -10.07 -20.52 -24.98
CA GLY A 422 -11.54 -20.56 -24.91
C GLY A 422 -12.21 -19.46 -25.72
N VAL A 423 -11.61 -18.27 -25.80
CA VAL A 423 -12.11 -17.18 -26.66
C VAL A 423 -11.86 -17.51 -28.14
N LEU A 424 -10.68 -17.99 -28.51
CA LEU A 424 -10.33 -18.31 -29.90
C LEU A 424 -11.19 -19.46 -30.46
N ASP A 425 -11.57 -20.42 -29.64
CA ASP A 425 -12.49 -21.51 -29.99
C ASP A 425 -13.97 -21.07 -30.04
N GLY A 426 -14.28 -19.82 -29.65
CA GLY A 426 -15.64 -19.29 -29.63
C GLY A 426 -16.48 -19.75 -28.42
N HIS A 427 -15.88 -20.39 -27.43
CA HIS A 427 -16.56 -20.75 -26.18
C HIS A 427 -16.83 -19.56 -25.26
N ILE A 428 -16.04 -18.49 -25.41
CA ILE A 428 -16.14 -17.27 -24.59
C ILE A 428 -16.40 -16.08 -25.52
N LEU A 429 -17.47 -15.33 -25.23
CA LEU A 429 -17.81 -14.10 -25.95
C LEU A 429 -17.13 -12.90 -25.27
N LEU A 430 -16.43 -12.07 -26.06
CA LEU A 430 -15.77 -10.87 -25.57
C LEU A 430 -16.65 -9.63 -25.67
N GLY A 431 -16.37 -8.65 -24.79
CA GLY A 431 -16.95 -7.31 -24.86
C GLY A 431 -16.07 -6.30 -25.60
N CYS A 432 -14.77 -6.57 -25.79
CA CYS A 432 -13.85 -5.63 -26.43
C CYS A 432 -13.90 -5.68 -27.97
N ASP A 433 -13.34 -4.65 -28.62
CA ASP A 433 -13.18 -4.60 -30.08
C ASP A 433 -12.35 -5.79 -30.61
N PRO A 434 -12.75 -6.45 -31.72
CA PRO A 434 -12.00 -7.55 -32.31
C PRO A 434 -10.55 -7.20 -32.68
N GLY A 435 -10.29 -5.94 -33.07
CA GLY A 435 -8.93 -5.44 -33.33
C GLY A 435 -8.08 -5.36 -32.08
N THR A 436 -8.66 -4.92 -30.96
CA THR A 436 -8.02 -4.94 -29.63
C THR A 436 -7.67 -6.36 -29.22
N TRP A 437 -8.61 -7.30 -29.36
CA TRP A 437 -8.39 -8.70 -29.02
C TRP A 437 -7.27 -9.33 -29.85
N LYS A 438 -7.32 -9.16 -31.18
CA LYS A 438 -6.28 -9.67 -32.08
C LYS A 438 -4.91 -9.10 -31.70
N ALA A 439 -4.80 -7.78 -31.56
CA ALA A 439 -3.53 -7.14 -31.20
C ALA A 439 -2.99 -7.60 -29.85
N TYR A 440 -3.88 -7.80 -28.87
CA TYR A 440 -3.53 -8.30 -27.55
C TYR A 440 -2.94 -9.73 -27.61
N VAL A 441 -3.67 -10.68 -28.21
CA VAL A 441 -3.25 -12.09 -28.28
C VAL A 441 -1.96 -12.23 -29.07
N SER A 442 -1.92 -11.69 -30.29
CA SER A 442 -0.75 -11.76 -31.17
C SER A 442 0.49 -11.21 -30.46
N ARG A 443 0.37 -10.06 -29.78
CA ARG A 443 1.49 -9.48 -29.04
C ARG A 443 1.89 -10.32 -27.83
N PHE A 444 0.94 -10.73 -27.01
CA PHE A 444 1.24 -11.45 -25.78
C PHE A 444 1.93 -12.79 -26.09
N VAL A 445 1.39 -13.56 -27.04
CA VAL A 445 1.98 -14.82 -27.49
C VAL A 445 3.36 -14.59 -28.08
N PHE A 446 3.53 -13.56 -28.93
CA PHE A 446 4.85 -13.19 -29.46
C PHE A 446 5.87 -12.92 -28.36
N LEU A 447 5.50 -12.15 -27.32
CA LEU A 447 6.38 -11.84 -26.21
C LEU A 447 6.76 -13.12 -25.43
N VAL A 448 5.79 -13.99 -25.16
CA VAL A 448 6.02 -15.26 -24.44
C VAL A 448 6.96 -16.17 -25.24
N VAL A 449 6.67 -16.41 -26.51
CA VAL A 449 7.47 -17.26 -27.42
C VAL A 449 8.91 -16.76 -27.55
N ARG A 450 9.07 -15.44 -27.71
CA ARG A 450 10.38 -14.82 -27.96
C ARG A 450 11.24 -14.73 -26.71
N PHE A 451 10.67 -14.34 -25.58
CA PHE A 451 11.46 -13.94 -24.41
C PHE A 451 11.40 -14.92 -23.24
N VAL A 452 10.30 -15.66 -23.07
CA VAL A 452 10.12 -16.61 -21.96
C VAL A 452 9.54 -17.95 -22.46
N PRO A 453 10.15 -18.60 -23.46
CA PRO A 453 9.63 -19.83 -24.05
C PRO A 453 9.50 -20.97 -23.04
N SER A 454 10.22 -20.90 -21.92
CA SER A 454 10.14 -21.87 -20.82
C SER A 454 8.74 -21.95 -20.18
N TRP A 455 7.95 -20.87 -20.26
CA TRP A 455 6.59 -20.82 -19.71
C TRP A 455 5.63 -21.72 -20.49
N LEU A 456 5.87 -21.91 -21.79
CA LEU A 456 5.01 -22.69 -22.67
C LEU A 456 5.06 -24.19 -22.37
N ARG A 457 6.18 -24.68 -21.82
CA ARG A 457 6.38 -26.10 -21.50
C ARG A 457 5.46 -26.62 -20.41
N ASP A 458 4.93 -25.71 -19.58
CA ASP A 458 4.04 -26.07 -18.48
C ASP A 458 2.55 -25.86 -18.84
N ILE A 459 2.26 -25.46 -20.10
CA ILE A 459 0.91 -25.26 -20.63
C ILE A 459 0.40 -26.55 -21.25
N LYS A 460 -0.91 -26.81 -21.13
CA LYS A 460 -1.55 -28.00 -21.73
C LYS A 460 -1.39 -27.96 -23.25
N LEU A 461 -1.11 -29.13 -23.83
CA LEU A 461 -0.97 -29.29 -25.28
C LEU A 461 -2.24 -28.84 -26.05
N ASP A 462 -3.42 -29.20 -25.54
CA ASP A 462 -4.71 -28.82 -26.15
C ASP A 462 -4.86 -27.29 -26.24
N THR A 463 -4.52 -26.57 -25.18
CA THR A 463 -4.53 -25.11 -25.13
C THR A 463 -3.58 -24.51 -26.17
N LEU A 464 -2.36 -25.03 -26.29
CA LEU A 464 -1.39 -24.55 -27.30
C LEU A 464 -1.88 -24.79 -28.74
N LYS A 465 -2.51 -25.94 -29.01
CA LYS A 465 -3.11 -26.26 -30.32
C LYS A 465 -4.18 -25.25 -30.71
N LYS A 466 -5.13 -25.00 -29.79
CA LYS A 466 -6.24 -24.05 -30.00
C LYS A 466 -5.75 -22.64 -30.28
N ILE A 467 -4.76 -22.17 -29.52
CA ILE A 467 -4.14 -20.87 -29.76
C ILE A 467 -3.44 -20.84 -31.14
N ALA A 468 -2.69 -21.88 -31.50
CA ALA A 468 -2.03 -21.95 -32.79
C ALA A 468 -3.02 -21.93 -33.96
N THR A 469 -4.13 -22.68 -33.88
CA THR A 469 -5.21 -22.66 -34.88
C THR A 469 -5.86 -21.28 -34.98
N GLY A 470 -6.11 -20.62 -33.85
CA GLY A 470 -6.61 -19.24 -33.83
C GLY A 470 -5.66 -18.26 -34.51
N LEU A 471 -4.36 -18.34 -34.24
CA LEU A 471 -3.34 -17.51 -34.90
C LEU A 471 -3.24 -17.77 -36.41
N GLN A 472 -3.36 -19.03 -36.85
CA GLN A 472 -3.40 -19.39 -38.27
C GLN A 472 -4.62 -18.77 -38.97
N SER A 473 -5.79 -18.74 -38.31
CA SER A 473 -7.00 -18.10 -38.83
C SER A 473 -6.82 -16.59 -39.07
N TRP A 474 -5.85 -15.97 -38.40
CA TRP A 474 -5.47 -14.57 -38.54
C TRP A 474 -4.28 -14.33 -39.48
N HIS A 475 -3.82 -15.39 -40.17
CA HIS A 475 -2.65 -15.42 -41.04
C HIS A 475 -1.31 -15.18 -40.31
N GLU A 476 -1.22 -15.52 -39.01
CA GLU A 476 0.02 -15.46 -38.22
C GLU A 476 0.71 -16.83 -38.13
N GLN A 477 1.02 -17.41 -39.29
CA GLN A 477 1.57 -18.77 -39.40
C GLN A 477 2.91 -18.94 -38.68
N ASP A 478 3.83 -17.99 -38.84
CA ASP A 478 5.16 -18.04 -38.21
C ASP A 478 5.07 -18.05 -36.68
N LEU A 479 4.13 -17.26 -36.12
CA LEU A 479 3.92 -17.20 -34.68
C LEU A 479 3.26 -18.49 -34.15
N ALA A 480 2.28 -19.02 -34.89
CA ALA A 480 1.64 -20.28 -34.56
C ALA A 480 2.64 -21.45 -34.54
N LEU A 481 3.51 -21.55 -35.55
CA LEU A 481 4.58 -22.54 -35.61
C LEU A 481 5.56 -22.37 -34.46
N SER A 482 6.04 -21.14 -34.23
CA SER A 482 6.97 -20.83 -33.14
C SER A 482 6.38 -21.16 -31.75
N LEU A 483 5.07 -20.97 -31.57
CA LEU A 483 4.37 -21.32 -30.33
C LEU A 483 4.44 -22.83 -30.06
N LEU A 484 4.10 -23.65 -31.07
CA LEU A 484 4.10 -25.10 -30.95
C LEU A 484 5.53 -25.66 -30.79
N GLU A 485 6.50 -25.13 -31.54
CA GLU A 485 7.91 -25.51 -31.43
C GLU A 485 8.46 -25.30 -30.01
N ARG A 486 8.10 -24.17 -29.38
CA ARG A 486 8.55 -23.83 -28.02
C ARG A 486 7.74 -24.50 -26.91
N GLY A 487 6.57 -25.06 -27.23
CA GLY A 487 5.68 -25.79 -26.31
C GLY A 487 6.25 -27.12 -25.80
N GLY A 488 7.28 -27.65 -26.44
CA GLY A 488 7.97 -28.88 -26.04
C GLY A 488 7.72 -30.06 -27.00
N PRO A 489 8.32 -31.24 -26.73
CA PRO A 489 8.39 -32.33 -27.71
C PRO A 489 7.03 -32.83 -28.21
N GLN A 490 6.03 -32.86 -27.33
CA GLN A 490 4.67 -33.28 -27.69
C GLN A 490 3.98 -32.27 -28.62
N ALA A 491 4.25 -30.96 -28.46
CA ALA A 491 3.70 -29.92 -29.33
C ALA A 491 4.38 -29.89 -30.71
N VAL A 492 5.68 -30.21 -30.78
CA VAL A 492 6.42 -30.33 -32.05
C VAL A 492 5.84 -31.41 -32.97
N SER A 493 5.33 -32.51 -32.42
CA SER A 493 4.68 -33.55 -33.25
C SER A 493 3.48 -33.01 -34.05
N VAL A 494 2.77 -32.04 -33.49
CA VAL A 494 1.63 -31.37 -34.15
C VAL A 494 2.10 -30.47 -35.30
N VAL A 495 3.27 -29.86 -35.17
CA VAL A 495 3.87 -29.02 -36.22
C VAL A 495 4.12 -29.85 -37.48
N VAL A 496 4.64 -31.07 -37.30
CA VAL A 496 4.90 -32.02 -38.38
C VAL A 496 3.59 -32.40 -39.08
N ASP A 497 2.52 -32.64 -38.32
CA ASP A 497 1.20 -32.97 -38.86
C ASP A 497 0.53 -31.79 -39.61
N THR A 498 0.88 -30.54 -39.28
CA THR A 498 0.35 -29.34 -39.98
C THR A 498 1.17 -28.91 -41.20
N LEU A 499 2.39 -29.42 -41.37
CA LEU A 499 3.26 -29.13 -42.52
C LEU A 499 3.16 -30.20 -43.63
N LEU A 500 2.59 -31.36 -43.30
CA LEU A 500 2.21 -32.43 -44.23
C LEU A 500 0.77 -32.20 -44.72
#